data_AF-A0A2X2K931-F1
#
_entry.id   AF-A0A2X2K931-F1
#
_cell.length_a   1.000
_cell.length_b   1.000
_cell.length_c   1.000
_cell.angle_alpha   90.00
_cell.angle_beta   90.00
_cell.angle_gamma   90.00
#
_symmetry.space_group_name_H-M   'P 1'
#
loop_
_entity.id
_entity.type
_entity.pdbx_description
1 polymer ?
#
loop_
_entity_poly.entity_id
_entity_poly.type
_entity_poly.pdbx_seq_one_letter_code
_entity_poly.pdbx_strand_id
1 'polypeptide(L)'
;MQNDNQQQSNSNATNNDQNQTNNNQSNSGQTTNNQKSSYVAPYYGQNAAPVARQIYPFNGNKSQALQQLPNFQTALNAANNEANKFGNGHKVYNDYSIEEHNGNYKYVFSFKDPNVNGKYSIVTVDYTGQAMVTDPNYQQ
;
A
#
# COMPACT_ATOMS: atom_id res chain seq x y z
N MET A 1 53.93 -36.71 17.04
CA MET A 1 54.27 -35.36 16.57
C MET A 1 53.24 -34.95 15.53
N GLN A 2 52.71 -33.73 15.66
CA GLN A 2 51.85 -33.01 14.70
C GLN A 2 52.41 -32.94 13.26
N ASN A 3 51.47 -32.85 12.29
CA ASN A 3 51.26 -31.82 11.24
C ASN A 3 50.58 -32.47 10.02
N ASP A 4 49.25 -32.55 9.97
CA ASP A 4 48.26 -31.56 9.47
C ASP A 4 48.35 -31.33 7.93
N ASN A 5 47.62 -32.07 7.10
CA ASN A 5 46.17 -32.10 6.77
C ASN A 5 45.92 -31.43 5.39
N GLN A 6 45.83 -32.24 4.32
CA GLN A 6 45.34 -31.83 3.00
C GLN A 6 44.52 -32.95 2.36
N GLN A 7 43.33 -32.62 1.87
CA GLN A 7 42.81 -32.92 0.52
C GLN A 7 41.32 -32.51 0.49
N GLN A 8 40.99 -31.38 -0.14
CA GLN A 8 40.69 -31.21 -1.57
C GLN A 8 39.39 -31.92 -1.99
N SER A 9 38.37 -31.13 -2.32
CA SER A 9 37.23 -31.55 -3.16
C SER A 9 36.45 -30.33 -3.64
N ASN A 10 36.33 -30.18 -4.96
CA ASN A 10 35.07 -29.74 -5.56
C ASN A 10 34.98 -30.22 -7.01
N SER A 11 33.88 -30.91 -7.30
CA SER A 11 33.68 -31.75 -8.48
C SER A 11 32.66 -31.16 -9.45
N ASN A 12 33.04 -31.20 -10.73
CA ASN A 12 32.34 -31.55 -11.98
C ASN A 12 30.86 -31.23 -12.26
N ALA A 13 30.68 -30.94 -13.56
CA ALA A 13 29.46 -30.66 -14.29
C ALA A 13 28.78 -31.92 -14.90
N THR A 14 27.47 -31.76 -15.16
CA THR A 14 26.58 -32.35 -16.20
C THR A 14 26.53 -33.87 -16.44
N ASN A 15 25.31 -34.45 -16.31
CA ASN A 15 24.57 -35.09 -17.43
C ASN A 15 23.13 -35.51 -17.07
N ASN A 16 22.29 -35.56 -18.12
CA ASN A 16 20.91 -36.06 -18.28
C ASN A 16 20.56 -37.36 -17.53
N ASP A 17 19.29 -37.56 -17.12
CA ASP A 17 18.27 -38.24 -17.94
C ASP A 17 16.91 -38.47 -17.20
N GLN A 18 15.85 -38.43 -18.00
CA GLN A 18 14.57 -39.17 -17.95
C GLN A 18 13.72 -39.36 -16.66
N ASN A 19 12.54 -38.71 -16.72
CA ASN A 19 11.19 -39.30 -16.79
C ASN A 19 10.50 -39.98 -15.56
N GLN A 20 9.23 -39.61 -15.40
CA GLN A 20 8.08 -40.29 -14.78
C GLN A 20 7.73 -40.12 -13.27
N THR A 21 6.67 -39.30 -13.07
CA THR A 21 5.41 -39.54 -12.34
C THR A 21 5.42 -40.02 -10.87
N ASN A 22 4.86 -39.21 -9.94
CA ASN A 22 3.60 -39.50 -9.23
C ASN A 22 3.18 -38.44 -8.20
N ASN A 23 1.87 -38.47 -7.90
CA ASN A 23 1.02 -37.49 -7.22
C ASN A 23 1.26 -37.23 -5.72
N ASN A 24 0.71 -36.07 -5.30
CA ASN A 24 0.15 -35.71 -3.99
C ASN A 24 1.12 -35.49 -2.81
N GLN A 25 1.32 -34.21 -2.46
CA GLN A 25 1.05 -33.76 -1.09
C GLN A 25 0.75 -32.26 -1.04
N SER A 26 -0.40 -31.93 -0.43
CA SER A 26 -0.84 -30.59 -0.10
C SER A 26 0.14 -29.83 0.80
N ASN A 27 -0.08 -28.51 0.84
CA ASN A 27 0.44 -27.52 1.77
C ASN A 27 1.72 -26.81 1.31
N SER A 28 1.55 -25.68 0.63
CA SER A 28 2.55 -24.61 0.65
C SER A 28 1.83 -23.34 1.04
N GLY A 29 1.99 -23.00 2.32
CA GLY A 29 1.64 -21.72 2.89
C GLY A 29 2.17 -20.62 2.00
N GLN A 30 1.31 -19.64 1.78
CA GLN A 30 1.56 -18.42 1.05
C GLN A 30 2.81 -17.75 1.64
N THR A 31 3.96 -17.97 1.00
CA THR A 31 5.20 -17.27 1.31
C THR A 31 5.00 -15.83 0.89
N THR A 32 4.59 -15.00 1.84
CA THR A 32 4.62 -13.55 1.69
C THR A 32 6.08 -13.15 1.48
N ASN A 33 6.46 -12.99 0.22
CA ASN A 33 7.66 -12.27 -0.17
C ASN A 33 7.54 -10.84 0.40
N ASN A 34 8.00 -10.65 1.63
CA ASN A 34 8.21 -9.34 2.25
C ASN A 34 9.41 -8.67 1.56
N GLN A 35 9.27 -8.39 0.26
CA GLN A 35 10.02 -7.30 -0.35
C GLN A 35 9.50 -6.03 0.32
N LYS A 36 10.31 -5.47 1.22
CA LYS A 36 10.04 -4.19 1.86
C LYS A 36 9.75 -3.17 0.76
N SER A 37 8.47 -2.81 0.59
CA SER A 37 8.04 -1.86 -0.43
C SER A 37 8.84 -0.57 -0.27
N SER A 38 9.49 -0.12 -1.33
CA SER A 38 10.25 1.12 -1.35
C SER A 38 9.36 2.28 -0.90
N TYR A 39 9.91 3.18 -0.09
CA TYR A 39 9.18 4.36 0.36
C TYR A 39 8.69 5.19 -0.83
N VAL A 40 7.40 5.54 -0.83
CA VAL A 40 6.79 6.44 -1.81
C VAL A 40 6.34 7.70 -1.08
N ALA A 41 6.87 8.86 -1.51
CA ALA A 41 6.47 10.14 -0.95
C ALA A 41 5.01 10.46 -1.36
N PRO A 42 4.20 11.04 -0.45
CA PRO A 42 2.85 11.48 -0.79
C PRO A 42 2.79 12.49 -1.94
N TYR A 43 1.78 12.35 -2.81
CA TYR A 43 1.57 13.18 -3.98
C TYR A 43 0.07 13.47 -4.19
N TYR A 44 -0.25 14.48 -5.00
CA TYR A 44 -1.63 14.76 -5.43
C TYR A 44 -1.92 14.16 -6.80
N GLY A 45 -3.19 13.87 -7.08
CA GLY A 45 -3.63 13.46 -8.40
C GLY A 45 -3.37 14.54 -9.46
N GLN A 46 -3.39 14.13 -10.71
CA GLN A 46 -3.29 15.08 -11.83
C GLN A 46 -4.49 16.03 -11.82
N ASN A 47 -4.24 17.34 -11.91
CA ASN A 47 -5.28 18.39 -11.87
C ASN A 47 -6.17 18.31 -10.61
N ALA A 48 -5.57 17.96 -9.46
CA ALA A 48 -6.27 17.78 -8.20
C ALA A 48 -7.01 19.04 -7.72
N ALA A 49 -8.29 18.89 -7.37
CA ALA A 49 -9.02 19.85 -6.55
C ALA A 49 -8.59 19.70 -5.08
N PRO A 50 -8.50 20.78 -4.29
CA PRO A 50 -8.01 20.73 -2.91
C PRO A 50 -9.09 20.24 -1.93
N VAL A 51 -9.75 19.12 -2.19
CA VAL A 51 -10.90 18.65 -1.40
C VAL A 51 -10.45 18.25 -0.01
N ALA A 52 -9.66 17.17 0.12
CA ALA A 52 -9.22 16.63 1.41
C ALA A 52 -8.44 17.67 2.22
N ARG A 53 -7.61 18.49 1.57
CA ARG A 53 -6.87 19.56 2.24
C ARG A 53 -7.74 20.69 2.77
N GLN A 54 -8.90 20.93 2.15
CA GLN A 54 -9.83 21.97 2.58
C GLN A 54 -10.71 21.48 3.75
N ILE A 55 -11.19 20.23 3.71
CA ILE A 55 -12.02 19.67 4.79
C ILE A 55 -11.20 19.25 6.01
N TYR A 56 -9.97 18.79 5.81
CA TYR A 56 -9.05 18.39 6.88
C TYR A 56 -7.71 19.15 6.73
N PRO A 57 -7.65 20.45 7.04
CA PRO A 57 -6.40 21.19 6.94
C PRO A 57 -5.37 20.66 7.94
N PHE A 58 -4.16 20.38 7.47
CA PHE A 58 -3.07 19.88 8.30
C PHE A 58 -1.99 20.93 8.53
N ASN A 59 -1.85 21.39 9.77
CA ASN A 59 -0.85 22.38 10.19
C ASN A 59 0.28 21.76 11.05
N GLY A 60 0.30 20.43 11.18
CA GLY A 60 1.28 19.71 12.03
C GLY A 60 2.60 19.39 11.32
N ASN A 61 3.48 18.68 12.03
CA ASN A 61 4.74 18.21 11.45
C ASN A 61 4.52 17.02 10.52
N LYS A 62 4.60 17.28 9.21
CA LYS A 62 4.42 16.26 8.17
C LYS A 62 5.45 15.14 8.24
N SER A 63 6.70 15.44 8.57
CA SER A 63 7.75 14.40 8.66
C SER A 63 7.46 13.42 9.81
N GLN A 64 7.03 13.93 10.96
CA GLN A 64 6.61 13.11 12.10
C GLN A 64 5.39 12.25 11.75
N ALA A 65 4.38 12.83 11.11
CA ALA A 65 3.19 12.08 10.72
C ALA A 65 3.53 10.93 9.76
N LEU A 66 4.36 11.20 8.74
CA LEU A 66 4.74 10.20 7.73
C LEU A 66 5.62 9.06 8.29
N GLN A 67 6.23 9.22 9.47
CA GLN A 67 6.94 8.13 10.15
C GLN A 67 5.98 7.12 10.80
N GLN A 68 4.78 7.55 11.19
CA GLN A 68 3.79 6.69 11.83
C GLN A 68 2.80 6.10 10.82
N LEU A 69 2.59 6.80 9.71
CA LEU A 69 1.66 6.37 8.68
C LEU A 69 2.24 5.25 7.81
N PRO A 70 1.39 4.39 7.24
CA PRO A 70 1.80 3.42 6.24
C PRO A 70 2.44 4.11 5.01
N ASN A 71 3.16 3.32 4.21
CA ASN A 71 3.65 3.77 2.91
C ASN A 71 2.48 4.35 2.09
N PHE A 72 2.71 5.51 1.48
CA PHE A 72 1.66 6.25 0.79
C PHE A 72 0.95 5.43 -0.29
N GLN A 73 1.69 4.67 -1.10
CA GLN A 73 1.08 3.89 -2.18
C GLN A 73 0.22 2.75 -1.64
N THR A 74 0.65 2.11 -0.55
CA THR A 74 -0.14 1.07 0.12
C THR A 74 -1.44 1.65 0.68
N ALA A 75 -1.35 2.82 1.35
CA ALA A 75 -2.50 3.51 1.89
C ALA A 75 -3.48 3.96 0.80
N LEU A 76 -2.95 4.54 -0.29
CA LEU A 76 -3.74 4.96 -1.44
C LEU A 76 -4.48 3.79 -2.08
N ASN A 77 -3.84 2.63 -2.24
CA ASN A 77 -4.47 1.44 -2.79
C ASN A 77 -5.62 0.94 -1.89
N ALA A 78 -5.38 0.88 -0.57
CA ALA A 78 -6.42 0.49 0.39
C ALA A 78 -7.61 1.47 0.36
N ALA A 79 -7.33 2.77 0.35
CA ALA A 79 -8.36 3.80 0.28
C ALA A 79 -9.15 3.76 -1.02
N ASN A 80 -8.49 3.54 -2.16
CA ASN A 80 -9.14 3.44 -3.46
C ASN A 80 -10.07 2.21 -3.52
N ASN A 81 -9.65 1.07 -2.98
CA ASN A 81 -10.50 -0.11 -2.89
C ASN A 81 -11.76 0.16 -2.05
N GLU A 82 -11.60 0.87 -0.94
CA GLU A 82 -12.70 1.22 -0.05
C GLU A 82 -13.67 2.22 -0.70
N ALA A 83 -13.16 3.26 -1.37
CA ALA A 83 -13.97 4.23 -2.12
C ALA A 83 -14.82 3.55 -3.20
N ASN A 84 -14.24 2.57 -3.91
CA ASN A 84 -14.90 1.89 -5.02
C ASN A 84 -15.95 0.86 -4.61
N LYS A 85 -16.15 0.61 -3.31
CA LYS A 85 -17.32 -0.13 -2.82
C LYS A 85 -18.63 0.66 -2.95
N PHE A 86 -18.55 1.96 -3.22
CA PHE A 86 -19.70 2.86 -3.27
C PHE A 86 -19.90 3.48 -4.66
N GLY A 87 -21.16 3.51 -5.12
CA GLY A 87 -21.51 4.05 -6.43
C GLY A 87 -21.00 3.19 -7.59
N ASN A 88 -20.38 3.82 -8.58
CA ASN A 88 -19.98 3.20 -9.84
C ASN A 88 -18.65 2.42 -9.83
N GLY A 89 -17.93 2.36 -8.71
CA GLY A 89 -16.68 1.58 -8.61
C GLY A 89 -15.50 2.07 -9.46
N HIS A 90 -15.57 3.29 -10.02
CA HIS A 90 -14.53 3.88 -10.87
C HIS A 90 -14.09 5.27 -10.37
N LYS A 91 -14.00 5.44 -9.05
CA LYS A 91 -13.51 6.64 -8.40
C LYS A 91 -12.04 6.88 -8.76
N VAL A 92 -11.67 8.12 -9.00
CA VAL A 92 -10.32 8.53 -9.41
C VAL A 92 -9.65 9.31 -8.29
N TYR A 93 -8.41 8.95 -7.95
CA TYR A 93 -7.66 9.66 -6.93
C TYR A 93 -7.54 11.16 -7.24
N ASN A 94 -7.91 12.01 -6.27
CA ASN A 94 -7.88 13.46 -6.41
C ASN A 94 -6.79 14.07 -5.53
N ASP A 95 -6.96 14.06 -4.21
CA ASP A 95 -5.97 14.63 -3.31
C ASP A 95 -5.96 13.96 -1.93
N TYR A 96 -5.04 14.39 -1.08
CA TYR A 96 -4.94 13.89 0.29
C TYR A 96 -4.62 15.01 1.28
N SER A 97 -4.92 14.74 2.55
CA SER A 97 -4.44 15.45 3.72
C SER A 97 -4.03 14.47 4.82
N ILE A 98 -3.59 15.00 5.95
CA ILE A 98 -3.30 14.25 7.17
C ILE A 98 -4.22 14.78 8.27
N GLU A 99 -4.90 13.89 8.96
CA GLU A 99 -5.62 14.22 10.19
C GLU A 99 -4.76 13.77 11.38
N GLU A 100 -4.69 14.60 12.41
CA GLU A 100 -4.07 14.25 13.69
C GLU A 100 -5.15 14.25 14.77
N HIS A 101 -5.14 13.20 15.59
CA HIS A 101 -6.04 13.10 16.73
C HIS A 101 -5.34 12.35 17.87
N ASN A 102 -5.13 13.04 18.99
CA ASN A 102 -4.47 12.52 20.19
C ASN A 102 -3.11 11.87 19.91
N GLY A 103 -2.29 12.52 19.08
CA GLY A 103 -0.94 12.08 18.73
C GLY A 103 -0.88 10.95 17.68
N ASN A 104 -2.03 10.46 17.21
CA ASN A 104 -2.12 9.50 16.12
C ASN A 104 -2.47 10.19 14.81
N TYR A 105 -1.93 9.69 13.71
CA TYR A 105 -2.15 10.25 12.38
C TYR A 105 -2.98 9.31 11.51
N LYS A 106 -3.77 9.90 10.62
CA LYS A 106 -4.46 9.22 9.52
C LYS A 106 -4.21 9.97 8.22
N TYR A 107 -4.09 9.24 7.11
CA TYR A 107 -4.32 9.87 5.81
C TYR A 107 -5.81 10.12 5.64
N VAL A 108 -6.15 11.24 5.01
CA VAL A 108 -7.48 11.49 4.46
C VAL A 108 -7.34 11.65 2.96
N PHE A 109 -7.92 10.75 2.18
CA PHE A 109 -7.92 10.76 0.73
C PHE A 109 -9.26 11.22 0.20
N SER A 110 -9.26 11.97 -0.89
CA SER A 110 -10.45 12.22 -1.70
C SER A 110 -10.32 11.54 -3.06
N PHE A 111 -11.44 10.99 -3.52
CA PHE A 111 -11.56 10.37 -4.84
C PHE A 111 -12.72 10.98 -5.60
N LYS A 112 -12.46 11.55 -6.77
CA LYS A 112 -13.47 12.15 -7.63
C LYS A 112 -14.37 11.07 -8.24
N ASP A 113 -15.68 11.32 -8.28
CA ASP A 113 -16.57 10.58 -9.17
C ASP A 113 -16.44 11.15 -10.59
N PRO A 114 -15.95 10.38 -11.58
CA PRO A 114 -15.78 10.90 -12.94
C PRO A 114 -17.12 11.23 -13.61
N ASN A 115 -18.23 10.65 -13.16
CA ASN A 115 -19.54 10.79 -13.78
C ASN A 115 -20.39 11.91 -13.15
N VAL A 116 -19.97 12.46 -12.00
CA VAL A 116 -20.73 13.49 -11.28
C VAL A 116 -19.81 14.63 -10.88
N ASN A 117 -20.08 15.82 -11.44
CA ASN A 117 -19.22 16.98 -11.21
C ASN A 117 -19.26 17.43 -9.73
N GLY A 118 -18.10 17.75 -9.17
CA GLY A 118 -17.97 18.19 -7.78
C GLY A 118 -18.24 17.13 -6.72
N LYS A 119 -18.43 15.85 -7.11
CA LYS A 119 -18.63 14.75 -6.16
C LYS A 119 -17.35 14.01 -5.87
N TYR A 120 -17.14 13.71 -4.60
CA TYR A 120 -15.98 13.01 -4.08
C TYR A 120 -16.36 11.97 -3.04
N SER A 121 -15.61 10.88 -2.97
CA SER A 121 -15.61 9.98 -1.82
C SER A 121 -14.42 10.33 -0.94
N ILE A 122 -14.67 10.48 0.36
CA ILE A 122 -13.64 10.76 1.38
C ILE A 122 -13.36 9.48 2.15
N VAL A 123 -12.09 9.11 2.22
CA VAL A 123 -11.64 7.86 2.84
C VAL A 123 -10.47 8.14 3.75
N THR A 124 -10.52 7.63 4.96
CA THR A 124 -9.39 7.69 5.89
C THR A 124 -8.61 6.38 5.87
N VAL A 125 -7.28 6.46 6.09
CA VAL A 125 -6.43 5.30 6.36
C VAL A 125 -5.62 5.58 7.61
N ASP A 126 -5.78 4.75 8.63
CA ASP A 126 -5.07 4.92 9.89
C ASP A 126 -3.61 4.40 9.85
N TYR A 127 -2.90 4.59 10.95
CA TYR A 127 -1.51 4.16 11.13
C TYR A 127 -1.32 2.63 11.00
N THR A 128 -2.38 1.83 11.12
CA THR A 128 -2.33 0.37 10.89
C THR A 128 -2.53 0.00 9.42
N GLY A 129 -2.92 0.96 8.57
CA GLY A 129 -3.26 0.73 7.17
C GLY A 129 -4.72 0.38 6.94
N GLN A 130 -5.58 0.44 7.96
CA GLN A 130 -7.00 0.16 7.80
C GLN A 130 -7.70 1.36 7.14
N ALA A 131 -8.36 1.09 6.01
CA ALA A 131 -9.14 2.08 5.28
C ALA A 131 -10.62 2.08 5.73
N MET A 132 -11.24 3.27 5.75
CA MET A 132 -12.67 3.45 6.03
C MET A 132 -13.21 4.65 5.27
N VAL A 133 -14.35 4.49 4.57
CA VAL A 133 -15.06 5.63 3.96
C VAL A 133 -15.71 6.46 5.06
N THR A 134 -15.40 7.76 5.10
CA THR A 134 -16.04 8.72 6.01
C THR A 134 -17.23 9.40 5.35
N ASP A 135 -17.15 9.70 4.05
CA ASP A 135 -18.27 10.19 3.25
C ASP A 135 -18.20 9.61 1.82
N PRO A 136 -19.13 8.76 1.40
CA PRO A 136 -19.10 8.19 0.05
C PRO A 136 -19.44 9.21 -1.06
N ASN A 137 -20.12 10.32 -0.75
CA ASN A 137 -20.74 11.23 -1.74
C ASN A 137 -20.62 12.72 -1.37
N TYR A 138 -19.48 13.14 -0.81
CA TYR A 138 -19.17 14.54 -0.51
C TYR A 138 -19.37 15.44 -1.73
N GLN A 139 -20.04 16.58 -1.54
CA GLN A 139 -20.21 17.62 -2.54
C GLN A 139 -19.32 18.81 -2.20
N GLN A 140 -18.43 19.19 -3.12
CA GLN A 140 -17.69 20.44 -3.05
C GLN A 140 -18.56 21.63 -3.48
#